data_AF-I7ZV65-F1
#
_entry.id   AF-I7ZV65-F1
#
_cell.length_a   1.000
_cell.length_b   1.000
_cell.length_c   1.000
_cell.angle_alpha   90.00
_cell.angle_beta   90.00
_cell.angle_gamma   90.00
#
_symmetry.space_group_name_H-M   'P 1'
#
loop_
_entity.id
_entity.type
_entity.pdbx_description
1 polymer ?
#
loop_
_entity_poly.entity_id
_entity_poly.type
_entity_poly.pdbx_seq_one_letter_code
_entity_poly.pdbx_strand_id
1 'polypeptide(L)'
;MILHYAGHGMTKNGNFTFAETTEAKKTLNADNCLLNNLKEADIIPESEHFDVLIILDCCFAHIATRAPTIPRRVVEVIVATSVQTPPARSPPHNTLTAKLAGEIAHRKRSGHKHVEFADAFQALRSRGDIVRPSHTLLVGVASVILPLNGPRTVEPTSIPASYTALFNFPGYYLHLGRSSHLTPGALSKRNY
;
A
#
# COMPACT_ATOMS: atom_id res chain seq x y z
N MET A 1 10.92 -2.65 -4.61
CA MET A 1 11.16 -3.65 -3.53
C MET A 1 9.83 -4.08 -2.91
N ILE A 2 9.66 -5.36 -2.60
CA ILE A 2 8.48 -5.87 -1.86
C ILE A 2 8.97 -6.47 -0.55
N LEU A 3 8.40 -6.01 0.57
CA LEU A 3 8.65 -6.54 1.90
C LEU A 3 7.36 -7.17 2.41
N HIS A 4 7.42 -8.43 2.81
CA HIS A 4 6.29 -9.19 3.31
C HIS A 4 6.61 -9.76 4.68
N TYR A 5 5.73 -9.50 5.65
CA TYR A 5 5.80 -10.09 6.97
C TYR A 5 4.47 -10.76 7.31
N ALA A 6 4.54 -12.04 7.65
CA ALA A 6 3.42 -12.83 8.18
C ALA A 6 3.86 -13.46 9.50
N GLY A 7 3.15 -13.17 10.58
CA GLY A 7 3.57 -13.58 11.93
C GLY A 7 2.76 -12.89 13.03
N HIS A 8 3.39 -12.73 14.19
CA HIS A 8 2.75 -12.10 15.34
C HIS A 8 3.07 -10.61 15.40
N GLY A 9 2.00 -9.81 15.33
CA GLY A 9 2.07 -8.36 15.51
C GLY A 9 1.36 -7.98 16.81
N MET A 10 1.87 -6.97 17.49
CA MET A 10 1.26 -6.42 18.69
C MET A 10 1.50 -4.92 18.82
N THR A 11 0.79 -4.31 19.76
CA THR A 11 1.10 -2.96 20.23
C THR A 11 1.95 -3.07 21.49
N LYS A 12 3.09 -2.36 21.51
CA LYS A 12 3.94 -2.23 22.70
C LYS A 12 4.37 -0.78 22.84
N ASN A 13 4.06 -0.17 23.98
CA ASN A 13 4.34 1.25 24.26
C ASN A 13 3.80 2.20 23.16
N GLY A 14 2.64 1.89 22.57
CA GLY A 14 2.04 2.69 21.49
C GLY A 14 2.58 2.44 20.08
N ASN A 15 3.69 1.70 19.95
CA ASN A 15 4.31 1.39 18.65
C ASN A 15 3.85 0.05 18.09
N PHE A 16 3.95 -0.10 16.78
CA PHE A 16 3.79 -1.40 16.13
C PHE A 16 5.03 -2.26 16.35
N THR A 17 4.85 -3.51 16.79
CA THR A 17 5.95 -4.39 17.18
C THR A 17 5.73 -5.80 16.62
N PHE A 18 6.77 -6.37 16.04
CA PHE A 18 6.84 -7.79 15.68
C PHE A 18 7.20 -8.62 16.91
N ALA A 19 6.53 -9.74 17.09
CA ALA A 19 6.79 -10.70 18.14
C ALA A 19 7.20 -12.06 17.54
N GLU A 20 8.14 -12.75 18.19
CA GLU A 20 8.55 -14.11 17.80
C GLU A 20 7.37 -15.09 17.96
N THR A 21 6.59 -14.93 19.03
CA THR A 21 5.45 -15.77 19.39
C THR A 21 4.32 -14.95 20.02
N THR A 22 3.18 -15.59 20.30
CA THR A 22 2.05 -15.01 21.04
C THR A 22 2.43 -14.53 22.45
N GLU A 23 3.40 -15.18 23.10
CA GLU A 23 3.87 -14.80 24.44
C GLU A 23 4.77 -13.57 24.42
N ALA A 24 5.21 -13.12 23.23
CA ALA A 24 5.98 -11.89 23.01
C ALA A 24 7.25 -11.75 23.88
N LYS A 25 7.91 -12.86 24.23
CA LYS A 25 9.16 -12.87 25.00
C LYS A 25 10.30 -12.16 24.27
N LYS A 26 10.33 -12.27 22.95
CA LYS A 26 11.22 -11.54 22.05
C LYS A 26 10.41 -10.72 21.07
N THR A 27 10.86 -9.48 20.87
CA THR A 27 10.02 -8.39 20.38
C THR A 27 10.90 -7.39 19.62
N LEU A 28 10.50 -6.98 18.43
CA LEU A 28 11.21 -6.03 17.58
C LEU A 28 10.29 -4.85 17.22
N ASN A 29 10.71 -3.62 17.55
CA ASN A 29 9.94 -2.43 17.23
C ASN A 29 9.94 -2.19 15.71
N ALA A 30 8.81 -2.46 15.07
CA ALA A 30 8.65 -2.40 13.61
C ALA A 30 8.69 -0.97 13.07
N ASP A 31 8.22 0.00 13.86
CA ASP A 31 8.27 1.42 13.47
C ASP A 31 9.72 1.85 13.29
N ASN A 32 10.59 1.55 14.27
CA ASN A 32 12.00 1.94 14.22
C ASN A 32 12.83 1.09 13.26
N CYS A 33 12.63 -0.23 13.21
CA CYS A 33 13.50 -1.10 12.42
C CYS A 33 13.15 -1.13 10.93
N LEU A 34 11.91 -0.78 10.58
CA LEU A 34 11.39 -0.92 9.23
C LEU A 34 10.76 0.38 8.73
N LEU A 35 9.69 0.88 9.37
CA LEU A 35 8.88 1.94 8.78
C LEU A 35 9.61 3.29 8.72
N ASN A 36 10.30 3.68 9.78
CA ASN A 36 11.06 4.94 9.84
C ASN A 36 12.24 4.89 8.87
N ASN A 37 12.96 3.77 8.82
CA ASN A 37 14.08 3.59 7.90
C ASN A 37 13.67 3.73 6.41
N LEU A 38 12.46 3.28 6.06
CA LEU A 38 11.92 3.41 4.70
C LEU A 38 11.39 4.81 4.38
N LYS A 39 11.16 5.65 5.40
CA LYS A 39 10.71 7.05 5.26
C LYS A 39 11.88 8.03 5.23
N GLU A 40 13.03 7.68 5.80
CA GLU A 40 14.20 8.55 5.90
C GLU A 40 15.04 8.54 4.62
N ALA A 41 15.14 9.72 3.98
CA ALA A 41 15.87 9.90 2.72
C ALA A 41 17.39 9.66 2.83
N ASP A 42 17.94 9.71 4.05
CA ASP A 42 19.35 9.46 4.31
C ASP A 42 19.73 7.96 4.28
N ILE A 43 18.74 7.07 4.49
CA ILE A 43 18.98 5.61 4.50
C ILE A 43 18.83 5.02 3.10
N ILE A 44 17.84 5.48 2.33
CA ILE A 44 17.68 5.13 0.93
C ILE A 44 17.80 6.43 0.14
N PRO A 45 18.87 6.69 -0.63
CA PRO A 45 19.08 7.95 -1.35
C PRO A 45 18.05 8.22 -2.44
N GLU A 46 17.69 9.48 -2.74
CA GLU A 46 16.65 9.83 -3.74
C GLU A 46 16.96 9.39 -5.17
N SER A 47 18.23 9.17 -5.46
CA SER A 47 18.71 8.57 -6.71
C SER A 47 18.30 7.11 -6.89
N GLU A 48 17.90 6.42 -5.81
CA GLU A 48 17.38 5.05 -5.89
C GLU A 48 15.92 5.08 -6.38
N HIS A 49 15.76 4.83 -7.68
CA HIS A 49 14.48 4.81 -8.39
C HIS A 49 13.73 3.48 -8.21
N PHE A 50 13.35 3.14 -6.97
CA PHE A 50 12.45 2.00 -6.73
C PHE A 50 11.31 2.34 -5.78
N ASP A 51 10.12 1.80 -6.07
CA ASP A 51 8.97 1.86 -5.18
C ASP A 51 9.05 0.76 -4.12
N VAL A 52 8.46 0.98 -2.94
CA VAL A 52 8.40 0.02 -1.85
C VAL A 52 6.96 -0.37 -1.57
N LEU A 53 6.68 -1.67 -1.60
CA LEU A 53 5.44 -2.24 -1.10
C LEU A 53 5.71 -3.00 0.19
N ILE A 54 4.98 -2.68 1.26
CA ILE A 54 4.99 -3.40 2.52
C ILE A 54 3.67 -4.14 2.69
N ILE A 55 3.73 -5.46 2.85
CA ILE A 55 2.58 -6.31 3.12
C ILE A 55 2.70 -6.87 4.54
N LEU A 56 1.78 -6.49 5.44
CA LEU A 56 1.76 -6.93 6.82
C LEU A 56 0.55 -7.82 7.11
N ASP A 57 0.77 -9.13 7.20
CA ASP A 57 -0.25 -10.13 7.55
C ASP A 57 -0.11 -10.57 9.00
N CYS A 58 -0.44 -9.65 9.92
CA CYS A 58 -0.32 -9.86 11.36
C CYS A 58 -1.26 -8.92 12.14
N CYS A 59 -1.51 -9.25 13.41
CA CYS A 59 -2.37 -8.45 14.28
C CYS A 59 -1.83 -7.03 14.48
N PHE A 60 -2.73 -6.05 14.68
CA PHE A 60 -2.40 -4.65 14.95
C PHE A 60 -1.59 -3.92 13.85
N ALA A 61 -1.38 -4.55 12.70
CA ALA A 61 -0.64 -3.97 11.58
C ALA A 61 -1.21 -2.62 11.08
N HIS A 62 -2.49 -2.32 11.33
CA HIS A 62 -3.09 -0.99 11.07
C HIS A 62 -2.42 0.17 11.83
N ILE A 63 -1.55 -0.09 12.80
CA ILE A 63 -0.72 0.97 13.41
C ILE A 63 0.33 1.46 12.42
N ALA A 64 0.88 0.57 11.59
CA ALA A 64 1.84 0.91 10.54
C ALA A 64 1.25 1.86 9.47
N THR A 65 -0.07 2.02 9.43
CA THR A 65 -0.74 2.94 8.50
C THR A 65 -0.94 4.35 9.09
N ARG A 66 -0.46 4.62 10.32
CA ARG A 66 -0.62 5.93 10.97
C ARG A 66 0.43 6.93 10.47
N ALA A 67 -0.10 7.88 9.70
CA ALA A 67 0.45 9.15 9.20
C ALA A 67 1.74 9.12 8.33
N PRO A 68 1.68 9.80 7.16
CA PRO A 68 2.78 9.94 6.22
C PRO A 68 3.77 11.04 6.64
N THR A 69 5.06 10.83 6.35
CA THR A 69 6.07 11.88 6.23
C THR A 69 6.43 11.97 4.75
N ILE A 70 6.30 13.15 4.13
CA ILE A 70 6.57 13.34 2.69
C ILE A 70 8.09 13.29 2.47
N PRO A 71 8.60 12.42 1.56
CA PRO A 71 9.01 12.91 0.23
C PRO A 71 8.86 11.92 -0.95
N ARG A 72 8.39 12.42 -2.10
CA ARG A 72 8.47 12.00 -3.53
C ARG A 72 8.53 10.51 -3.99
N ARG A 73 8.63 9.48 -3.15
CA ARG A 73 8.69 8.05 -3.53
C ARG A 73 7.43 7.28 -3.13
N VAL A 74 7.11 6.17 -3.78
CA VAL A 74 5.95 5.36 -3.36
C VAL A 74 6.33 4.40 -2.23
N VAL A 75 5.73 4.59 -1.06
CA VAL A 75 5.70 3.58 0.02
C VAL A 75 4.25 3.18 0.21
N GLU A 76 3.87 2.07 -0.40
CA GLU A 76 2.53 1.50 -0.30
C GLU A 76 2.49 0.45 0.80
N VAL A 77 1.47 0.51 1.67
CA VAL A 77 1.30 -0.46 2.76
C VAL A 77 -0.08 -1.10 2.65
N ILE A 78 -0.09 -2.43 2.57
CA ILE A 78 -1.29 -3.26 2.68
C ILE A 78 -1.19 -4.05 3.98
N VAL A 79 -2.20 -3.92 4.83
CA VAL A 79 -2.22 -4.58 6.15
C VAL A 79 -3.47 -5.42 6.33
N ALA A 80 -3.35 -6.55 7.01
CA ALA A 80 -4.44 -7.51 7.21
C ALA A 80 -5.55 -6.99 8.15
N THR A 81 -5.32 -5.88 8.83
CA THR A 81 -6.17 -5.40 9.95
C THR A 81 -6.66 -3.98 9.70
N SER A 82 -7.61 -3.55 10.52
CA SER A 82 -8.07 -2.15 10.59
C SER A 82 -8.19 -1.74 12.06
N VAL A 83 -8.42 -0.45 12.30
CA VAL A 83 -8.72 0.04 13.66
C VAL A 83 -9.94 -0.69 14.25
N GLN A 84 -10.91 -1.06 13.41
CA GLN A 84 -12.14 -1.75 13.81
C GLN A 84 -11.97 -3.27 13.93
N THR A 85 -10.99 -3.85 13.22
CA THR A 85 -10.68 -5.28 13.29
C THR A 85 -9.18 -5.51 13.53
N PRO A 86 -8.67 -5.25 14.76
CA PRO A 86 -7.25 -5.40 15.09
C PRO A 86 -6.67 -6.82 14.98
N PRO A 87 -7.41 -7.91 15.25
CA PRO A 87 -6.89 -9.27 15.06
C PRO A 87 -6.81 -9.65 13.57
N ALA A 88 -5.67 -10.18 13.14
CA ALA A 88 -5.51 -10.79 11.82
C ALA A 88 -5.96 -12.26 11.84
N ARG A 89 -6.26 -12.80 10.66
CA ARG A 89 -6.54 -14.24 10.49
C ARG A 89 -5.23 -15.01 10.36
N SER A 90 -5.18 -16.17 10.99
CA SER A 90 -4.14 -17.17 10.82
C SER A 90 -4.73 -18.46 10.21
N PRO A 91 -3.89 -19.37 9.69
CA PRO A 91 -4.34 -20.70 9.30
C PRO A 91 -5.15 -21.39 10.41
N PRO A 92 -6.22 -22.12 10.09
CA PRO A 92 -6.65 -22.54 8.75
C PRO A 92 -7.48 -21.49 7.97
N HIS A 93 -7.72 -20.31 8.54
CA HIS A 93 -8.51 -19.28 7.88
C HIS A 93 -7.73 -18.60 6.75
N ASN A 94 -8.46 -18.12 5.74
CA ASN A 94 -7.87 -17.43 4.60
C ASN A 94 -7.27 -16.06 5.03
N THR A 95 -5.95 -15.97 5.01
CA THR A 95 -5.16 -14.81 5.45
C THR A 95 -5.05 -13.74 4.36
N LEU A 96 -4.53 -12.55 4.66
CA LEU A 96 -4.29 -11.52 3.64
C LEU A 96 -3.28 -12.01 2.60
N THR A 97 -2.22 -12.68 3.04
CA THR A 97 -1.18 -13.26 2.18
C THR A 97 -1.79 -14.21 1.16
N ALA A 98 -2.60 -15.16 1.63
CA ALA A 98 -3.24 -16.14 0.76
C ALA A 98 -4.19 -15.50 -0.26
N LYS A 99 -4.94 -14.47 0.15
CA LYS A 99 -5.83 -13.69 -0.73
C LYS A 99 -5.07 -12.92 -1.82
N LEU A 100 -4.01 -12.20 -1.44
CA LEU A 100 -3.17 -11.46 -2.39
C LEU A 100 -2.47 -12.43 -3.36
N ALA A 101 -1.88 -13.51 -2.86
CA ALA A 101 -1.26 -14.53 -3.71
C ALA A 101 -2.27 -15.15 -4.69
N GLY A 102 -3.49 -15.44 -4.23
CA GLY A 102 -4.59 -15.93 -5.06
C GLY A 102 -5.00 -14.94 -6.15
N GLU A 103 -5.10 -13.65 -5.81
CA GLU A 103 -5.44 -12.58 -6.76
C GLU A 103 -4.34 -12.38 -7.82
N ILE A 104 -3.07 -12.34 -7.42
CA ILE A 104 -1.93 -12.26 -8.33
C ILE A 104 -1.92 -13.47 -9.28
N ALA A 105 -2.10 -14.68 -8.74
CA ALA A 105 -2.14 -15.90 -9.53
C ALA A 105 -3.34 -15.94 -10.50
N HIS A 106 -4.50 -15.45 -10.07
CA HIS A 106 -5.68 -15.30 -10.90
C HIS A 106 -5.39 -14.35 -12.08
N ARG A 107 -4.91 -13.14 -11.82
CA ARG A 107 -4.56 -12.15 -12.86
C ARG A 107 -3.52 -12.69 -13.84
N LYS A 108 -2.52 -13.43 -13.34
CA LYS A 108 -1.52 -14.08 -14.18
C LYS A 108 -2.16 -15.10 -15.13
N ARG A 109 -3.05 -15.97 -14.63
CA ARG A 109 -3.78 -16.96 -15.46
C ARG A 109 -4.74 -16.30 -16.45
N SER A 110 -5.35 -15.17 -16.08
CA SER A 110 -6.21 -14.36 -16.94
C SER A 110 -5.44 -13.56 -18.00
N GLY A 111 -4.11 -13.70 -18.09
CA GLY A 111 -3.29 -13.07 -19.12
C GLY A 111 -2.94 -11.60 -18.85
N HIS A 112 -3.15 -11.08 -17.63
CA HIS A 112 -2.77 -9.72 -17.29
C HIS A 112 -1.26 -9.54 -17.42
N LYS A 113 -0.82 -8.34 -17.83
CA LYS A 113 0.60 -8.02 -17.97
C LYS A 113 1.25 -7.59 -16.67
N HIS A 114 0.47 -6.99 -15.78
CA HIS A 114 0.92 -6.47 -14.49
C HIS A 114 -0.20 -6.53 -13.44
N VAL A 115 0.16 -6.31 -12.18
CA VAL A 115 -0.75 -6.09 -11.05
C VAL A 115 -0.43 -4.72 -10.45
N GLU A 116 -1.42 -3.85 -10.39
CA GLU A 116 -1.39 -2.66 -9.54
C GLU A 116 -1.99 -3.03 -8.18
N PHE A 117 -1.27 -2.75 -7.10
CA PHE A 117 -1.63 -3.27 -5.78
C PHE A 117 -2.86 -2.59 -5.16
N ALA A 118 -3.09 -1.31 -5.46
CA ALA A 118 -4.33 -0.63 -5.11
C ALA A 118 -5.54 -1.29 -5.77
N ASP A 119 -5.45 -1.65 -7.06
CA ASP A 119 -6.52 -2.33 -7.78
C ASP A 119 -6.74 -3.76 -7.26
N ALA A 120 -5.65 -4.50 -6.99
CA ALA A 120 -5.73 -5.83 -6.37
C ALA A 120 -6.40 -5.75 -5.00
N PHE A 121 -6.06 -4.75 -4.18
CA PHE A 121 -6.69 -4.51 -2.89
C PHE A 121 -8.19 -4.20 -3.02
N GLN A 122 -8.60 -3.36 -3.97
CA GLN A 122 -10.02 -3.06 -4.20
C GLN A 122 -10.80 -4.30 -4.65
N ALA A 123 -10.21 -5.13 -5.51
CA ALA A 123 -10.81 -6.40 -5.93
C ALA A 123 -10.97 -7.38 -4.75
N LEU A 124 -10.04 -7.39 -3.81
CA LEU A 124 -10.18 -8.18 -2.58
C LEU A 124 -11.25 -7.61 -1.65
N ARG A 125 -11.30 -6.29 -1.49
CA ARG A 125 -12.26 -5.61 -0.64
C ARG A 125 -13.70 -5.76 -1.14
N SER A 126 -13.92 -5.76 -2.46
CA SER A 126 -15.25 -5.90 -3.06
C SER A 126 -15.86 -7.29 -2.88
N ARG A 127 -15.04 -8.33 -2.65
CA ARG A 127 -15.49 -9.71 -2.40
C ARG A 127 -16.10 -9.92 -1.01
N GLY A 128 -15.96 -8.94 -0.11
CA GLY A 128 -16.53 -8.97 1.24
C GLY A 128 -15.78 -9.91 2.18
N ASP A 129 -15.23 -9.37 3.26
CA ASP A 129 -14.53 -10.15 4.28
C ASP A 129 -14.88 -9.65 5.68
N ILE A 130 -14.88 -10.58 6.64
CA ILE A 130 -15.17 -10.29 8.07
C ILE A 130 -14.03 -9.46 8.68
N VAL A 131 -12.78 -9.76 8.32
CA VAL A 131 -11.62 -8.94 8.71
C VAL A 131 -11.34 -7.98 7.58
N ARG A 132 -11.40 -6.67 7.87
CA ARG A 132 -11.21 -5.63 6.85
C ARG A 132 -9.73 -5.29 6.78
N PRO A 133 -9.02 -5.70 5.70
CA PRO A 133 -7.66 -5.23 5.50
C PRO A 133 -7.69 -3.73 5.23
N SER A 134 -6.62 -3.03 5.59
CA SER A 134 -6.45 -1.60 5.30
C SER A 134 -5.37 -1.43 4.25
N HIS A 135 -5.49 -0.36 3.48
CA HIS A 135 -4.53 0.05 2.46
C HIS A 135 -4.26 1.53 2.66
N THR A 136 -2.98 1.89 2.61
CA THR A 136 -2.57 3.29 2.62
C THR A 136 -1.34 3.47 1.75
N LEU A 137 -1.27 4.64 1.12
CA LEU A 137 -0.03 5.17 0.57
C LEU A 137 0.59 6.04 1.65
N LEU A 138 1.74 5.61 2.19
CA LEU A 138 2.48 6.38 3.18
C LEU A 138 3.32 7.48 2.52
N VAL A 139 3.78 7.25 1.29
CA VAL A 139 4.52 8.21 0.49
C VAL A 139 4.15 7.97 -0.99
N GLY A 140 4.13 9.01 -1.83
CA GLY A 140 3.91 8.91 -3.27
C GLY A 140 2.48 9.19 -3.76
N VAL A 141 2.29 9.24 -5.09
CA VAL A 141 1.00 9.59 -5.75
C VAL A 141 0.37 8.42 -6.54
N ALA A 142 1.11 7.33 -6.73
CA ALA A 142 0.72 6.18 -7.54
C ALA A 142 0.92 4.87 -6.75
N SER A 143 0.18 3.81 -7.09
CA SER A 143 0.35 2.48 -6.49
C SER A 143 1.50 1.71 -7.15
N VAL A 144 2.14 0.83 -6.37
CA VAL A 144 3.19 -0.08 -6.81
C VAL A 144 2.63 -1.05 -7.86
N ILE A 145 3.41 -1.24 -8.91
CA ILE A 145 3.08 -2.13 -10.03
C ILE A 145 4.05 -3.32 -10.05
N LEU A 146 3.49 -4.53 -10.08
CA LEU A 146 4.21 -5.79 -10.26
C LEU A 146 4.00 -6.33 -11.68
N PRO A 147 5.04 -6.36 -12.54
CA PRO A 147 4.98 -7.04 -13.82
C PRO A 147 4.77 -8.54 -13.63
N LEU A 148 3.82 -9.14 -14.36
CA LEU A 148 3.52 -10.57 -14.30
C LEU A 148 4.08 -11.33 -15.50
N ASN A 149 3.94 -10.75 -16.68
CA ASN A 149 4.26 -11.36 -17.96
C ASN A 149 4.94 -10.31 -18.85
N GLY A 150 6.27 -10.27 -18.86
CA GLY A 150 7.05 -9.29 -19.61
C GLY A 150 8.51 -9.18 -19.12
N PRO A 151 9.31 -8.27 -19.68
CA PRO A 151 10.67 -8.01 -19.23
C PRO A 151 10.71 -7.73 -17.72
N ARG A 152 11.71 -8.29 -17.02
CA ARG A 152 11.87 -8.16 -15.55
C ARG A 152 12.13 -6.71 -15.10
N THR A 153 12.55 -5.85 -16.02
CA THR A 153 12.75 -4.42 -15.85
C THR A 153 11.62 -3.67 -16.52
N VAL A 154 10.79 -3.02 -15.71
CA VAL A 154 9.75 -2.10 -16.15
C VAL A 154 10.09 -0.76 -15.53
N GLU A 155 10.24 0.27 -16.35
CA GLU A 155 10.37 1.65 -15.88
C GLU A 155 9.07 2.03 -15.16
N PRO A 156 9.06 2.29 -13.84
CA PRO A 156 7.83 2.56 -13.10
C PRO A 156 7.03 3.74 -13.67
N THR A 157 7.72 4.72 -14.26
CA THR A 157 7.14 5.90 -14.90
C THR A 157 6.49 5.63 -16.27
N SER A 158 6.75 4.46 -16.86
CA SER A 158 6.23 4.08 -18.19
C SER A 158 4.82 3.47 -18.16
N ILE A 159 4.35 3.06 -16.98
CA ILE A 159 2.98 2.53 -16.81
C ILE A 159 2.13 3.59 -16.10
N PRO A 160 1.07 4.13 -16.74
CA PRO A 160 0.18 5.07 -16.07
C PRO A 160 -0.55 4.37 -14.92
N ALA A 161 -0.60 5.02 -13.75
CA ALA A 161 -1.32 4.50 -12.59
C ALA A 161 -2.83 4.45 -12.87
N SER A 162 -3.47 3.33 -12.55
CA SER A 162 -4.94 3.21 -12.64
C SER A 162 -5.62 3.99 -11.53
N TYR A 163 -4.96 4.16 -10.39
CA TYR A 163 -5.40 5.00 -9.28
C TYR A 163 -4.31 6.02 -8.90
N THR A 164 -4.61 7.30 -9.05
CA THR A 164 -3.82 8.39 -8.47
C THR A 164 -4.42 8.77 -7.12
N ALA A 165 -3.60 8.83 -6.08
CA ALA A 165 -4.03 9.39 -4.79
C ALA A 165 -4.30 10.89 -4.97
N LEU A 166 -5.58 11.29 -4.90
CA LEU A 166 -5.96 12.70 -4.84
C LEU A 166 -5.80 13.17 -3.39
N PHE A 167 -4.75 13.93 -3.13
CA PHE A 167 -4.59 14.64 -1.87
C PHE A 167 -5.55 15.83 -1.84
N ASN A 168 -6.52 15.82 -0.93
CA ASN A 168 -7.34 16.99 -0.65
C ASN A 168 -6.57 17.91 0.32
N PHE A 169 -5.90 18.93 -0.22
CA PHE A 169 -5.40 20.03 0.60
C PHE A 169 -6.55 21.02 0.82
N PRO A 170 -6.79 21.50 2.06
CA PRO A 170 -7.74 22.58 2.26
C PRO A 170 -7.20 23.81 1.52
N GLY A 171 -7.79 24.15 0.36
CA GLY A 171 -7.52 25.40 -0.34
C GLY A 171 -7.35 25.34 -1.86
N TYR A 172 -7.15 24.19 -2.49
CA TYR A 172 -6.96 24.13 -3.95
C TYR A 172 -7.66 22.93 -4.58
N TYR A 173 -8.78 23.17 -5.27
CA TYR A 173 -9.42 22.20 -6.16
C TYR A 173 -8.66 22.14 -7.49
N LEU A 174 -8.01 21.02 -7.78
CA LEU A 174 -7.58 20.68 -9.14
C LEU A 174 -8.58 19.65 -9.69
N HIS A 175 -9.45 20.08 -10.60
CA HIS A 175 -10.39 19.20 -11.28
C HIS A 175 -9.72 18.65 -12.55
N LEU A 176 -9.38 17.36 -12.57
CA LEU A 176 -9.06 16.67 -13.82
C LEU A 176 -9.91 15.40 -13.90
N GLY A 177 -11.03 15.54 -14.62
CA GLY A 177 -11.88 14.43 -15.04
C GLY A 177 -11.28 13.69 -16.25
N ARG A 178 -11.82 12.49 -16.49
CA ARG A 178 -11.54 11.61 -17.64
C ARG A 178 -11.35 12.42 -18.94
N SER A 179 -10.17 12.33 -19.53
CA SER A 179 -9.97 12.76 -20.92
C SER A 179 -10.52 11.70 -21.86
N SER A 180 -11.77 11.89 -22.28
CA SER A 180 -12.21 11.49 -23.61
C SER A 180 -12.46 12.79 -24.37
N HIS A 181 -11.58 13.10 -25.33
CA HIS A 181 -11.65 14.17 -26.34
C HIS A 181 -12.46 15.43 -25.98
N LEU A 182 -11.80 16.59 -25.85
CA LEU A 182 -12.17 17.87 -26.47
C LEU A 182 -11.14 18.97 -26.12
N THR A 183 -11.01 19.92 -27.04
CA THR A 183 -10.01 21.01 -27.17
C THR A 183 -10.02 22.06 -26.04
N PRO A 184 -8.95 22.86 -25.86
CA PRO A 184 -8.78 23.76 -24.72
C PRO A 184 -9.55 25.08 -24.90
N GLY A 185 -10.33 25.48 -23.88
CA GLY A 185 -11.05 26.75 -23.87
C GLY A 185 -11.34 27.30 -22.46
N ALA A 186 -10.68 28.42 -22.15
CA ALA A 186 -11.03 29.51 -21.23
C ALA A 186 -11.32 29.26 -19.73
N LEU A 187 -10.43 29.82 -18.90
CA LEU A 187 -10.65 30.17 -17.49
C LEU A 187 -11.82 31.16 -17.34
N SER A 188 -12.77 30.86 -16.45
CA SER A 188 -13.73 31.83 -15.92
C SER A 188 -13.69 31.82 -14.39
N LYS A 189 -13.33 32.97 -13.81
CA LYS A 189 -13.47 33.24 -12.37
C LYS A 189 -14.94 33.45 -12.04
N ARG A 190 -15.46 32.81 -10.99
CA ARG A 190 -16.60 33.35 -10.24
C ARG A 190 -16.25 33.40 -8.76
N ASN A 191 -16.32 34.60 -8.22
CA ASN A 191 -16.47 34.87 -6.79
C ASN A 191 -17.84 34.38 -6.35
N TYR A 192 -17.93 33.72 -5.20
CA TYR A 192 -18.69 34.13 -4.01
C TYR A 192 -18.28 33.22 -2.85
#